data_AF-A0A453F617-F1
#
_entry.id   AF-A0A453F617-F1
#
_cell.length_a   1.000
_cell.length_b   1.000
_cell.length_c   1.000
_cell.angle_alpha   90.00
_cell.angle_beta   90.00
_cell.angle_gamma   90.00
#
_symmetry.space_group_name_H-M   'P 1'
#
loop_
_entity.id
_entity.type
_entity.pdbx_description
1 polymer ?
#
loop_
_entity_poly.entity_id
_entity_poly.type
_entity_poly.pdbx_seq_one_letter_code
_entity_poly.pdbx_strand_id
1 'polypeptide(L)'
;RRDLLLLSASPLPLALSPAAASARGLFRMPPPGLANRYFLVRAGESVYEGQGLLRTNPVAKTSVDSGLSPAGRRQAARAALELRRLGACEDDCWIWPSITQRAYQAAEIIAAANSINRRCLSIHILVGYEYDPSVSDPVLRLLVT
;
A
#
# COMPACT_ATOMS: atom_id res chain seq x y z
N ARG A 1 42.87 -6.80 56.71
CA ARG A 1 42.21 -5.85 55.79
C ARG A 1 42.31 -6.40 54.37
N ARG A 2 41.29 -7.11 53.93
CA ARG A 2 41.13 -7.62 52.55
C ARG A 2 39.65 -7.43 52.22
N ASP A 3 39.30 -6.26 51.73
CA ASP A 3 37.98 -5.96 51.21
C ASP A 3 38.03 -6.20 49.69
N LEU A 4 37.46 -7.31 49.24
CA LEU A 4 37.21 -7.57 47.82
C LEU A 4 35.75 -7.21 47.55
N LEU A 5 35.52 -5.99 47.08
CA LEU A 5 34.23 -5.54 46.58
C LEU A 5 34.00 -6.11 45.18
N LEU A 6 33.05 -7.04 45.09
CA LEU A 6 32.46 -7.50 43.84
C LEU A 6 31.59 -6.37 43.25
N LEU A 7 32.03 -5.76 42.14
CA LEU A 7 31.16 -4.92 41.31
C LEU A 7 30.29 -5.83 40.44
N SER A 8 28.99 -5.87 40.71
CA SER A 8 27.99 -6.40 39.79
C SER A 8 27.72 -5.37 38.69
N ALA A 9 28.11 -5.69 37.46
CA ALA A 9 27.71 -4.93 36.29
C ALA A 9 26.25 -5.28 35.93
N SER A 10 25.33 -4.36 36.20
CA SER A 10 23.94 -4.46 35.71
C SER A 10 23.91 -4.09 34.22
N PRO A 11 23.44 -4.96 33.32
CA PRO A 11 23.18 -4.57 31.94
C PRO A 11 21.86 -3.77 31.91
N LEU A 12 21.91 -2.47 31.61
CA LEU A 12 20.72 -1.73 31.21
C LEU A 12 20.28 -2.22 29.82
N PRO A 13 19.05 -2.73 29.65
CA PRO A 13 18.52 -2.92 28.32
C PRO A 13 18.10 -1.54 27.78
N LEU A 14 18.87 -1.01 26.81
CA LEU A 14 18.42 0.06 25.94
C LEU A 14 17.33 -0.49 25.01
N ALA A 15 16.12 -0.66 25.55
CA ALA A 15 14.92 -0.82 24.74
C ALA A 15 14.59 0.56 24.15
N LEU A 16 15.10 0.84 22.95
CA LEU A 16 14.53 1.89 22.09
C LEU A 16 13.13 1.44 21.67
N SER A 17 12.14 1.69 22.53
CA SER A 17 10.76 1.69 22.08
C SER A 17 10.61 2.77 21.01
N PRO A 18 10.00 2.50 19.85
CA PRO A 18 9.63 3.55 18.93
C PRO A 18 8.78 4.56 19.71
N ALA A 19 9.15 5.84 19.62
CA ALA A 19 8.40 6.90 20.28
C ALA A 19 6.93 6.78 19.84
N ALA A 20 6.04 6.55 20.79
CA ALA A 20 4.61 6.51 20.50
C ALA A 20 4.22 7.81 19.81
N ALA A 21 3.50 7.71 18.68
CA ALA A 21 3.00 8.86 17.95
C ALA A 21 2.30 9.83 18.92
N SER A 22 2.92 10.99 19.16
CA SER A 22 2.49 11.96 20.17
C SER A 22 1.33 12.86 19.69
N ALA A 23 0.67 12.52 18.59
CA ALA A 23 -0.43 13.30 18.04
C ALA A 23 -1.72 13.08 18.86
N ARG A 24 -1.82 13.70 20.04
CA ARG A 24 -3.05 13.79 20.85
C ARG A 24 -3.78 15.13 20.69
N GLY A 25 -3.68 15.76 19.51
CA GLY A 25 -4.29 17.05 19.21
C GLY A 25 -5.50 16.93 18.28
N LEU A 26 -6.40 17.91 18.34
CA LEU A 26 -7.46 18.09 17.34
C LEU A 26 -6.79 18.20 15.96
N PHE A 27 -7.09 17.27 15.05
CA PHE A 27 -6.54 17.27 13.71
C PHE A 27 -6.93 18.57 13.00
N ARG A 28 -5.97 19.48 12.85
CA ARG A 28 -6.21 20.82 12.32
C ARG A 28 -6.08 20.77 10.80
N MET A 29 -7.21 20.83 10.11
CA MET A 29 -7.26 20.91 8.66
C MET A 29 -7.14 22.36 8.17
N PRO A 30 -6.39 22.62 7.08
CA PRO A 30 -5.48 21.71 6.40
C PRO A 30 -4.15 21.56 7.15
N PRO A 31 -3.50 20.37 7.13
CA PRO A 31 -2.18 20.19 7.71
C PRO A 31 -1.14 21.11 7.03
N PRO A 32 -0.13 21.59 7.77
CA PRO A 32 0.83 22.59 7.28
C PRO A 32 1.78 22.10 6.17
N GLY A 33 1.72 20.82 5.80
CA GLY A 33 2.40 20.27 4.64
C GLY A 33 2.15 18.76 4.50
N LEU A 34 1.83 18.29 3.30
CA LEU A 34 1.70 16.86 2.97
C LEU A 34 2.76 16.53 1.90
N ALA A 35 3.77 15.75 2.26
CA ALA A 35 4.82 15.30 1.34
C ALA A 35 4.47 13.95 0.70
N ASN A 36 3.25 13.81 0.18
CA ASN A 36 2.79 12.55 -0.39
C ASN A 36 3.36 12.35 -1.81
N ARG A 37 3.82 11.13 -2.08
CA ARG A 37 4.12 10.67 -3.44
C ARG A 37 2.89 9.92 -3.97
N TYR A 38 2.66 9.99 -5.28
CA TYR A 38 1.54 9.31 -5.92
C TYR A 38 2.02 8.56 -7.15
N PHE A 39 1.62 7.30 -7.26
CA PHE A 39 1.87 6.49 -8.44
C PHE A 39 0.53 6.08 -9.04
N LEU A 40 0.40 6.24 -10.34
CA LEU A 40 -0.81 5.93 -11.09
C LEU A 40 -0.49 4.75 -12.00
N VAL A 41 -1.18 3.63 -11.77
CA VAL A 41 -1.01 2.42 -12.57
C VAL A 41 -2.34 2.05 -13.19
N ARG A 42 -2.33 1.83 -14.50
CA ARG A 42 -3.47 1.24 -15.20
C ARG A 42 -3.38 -0.28 -15.07
N ALA A 43 -4.49 -0.93 -14.75
CA ALA A 43 -4.60 -2.37 -14.78
C ALA A 43 -4.26 -2.92 -16.17
N GLY A 44 -3.65 -4.10 -16.19
CA GLY A 44 -3.35 -4.79 -17.44
C GLY A 44 -4.60 -5.17 -18.23
N GLU A 45 -4.36 -5.68 -19.44
CA GLU A 45 -5.40 -6.19 -20.33
C GLU A 45 -6.33 -7.18 -19.63
N SER A 46 -7.64 -7.01 -19.80
CA SER A 46 -8.63 -7.98 -19.31
C SER A 46 -8.84 -9.13 -20.31
N VAL A 47 -9.45 -10.23 -19.84
CA VAL A 47 -9.82 -11.36 -20.72
C VAL A 47 -10.69 -10.89 -21.89
N TYR A 48 -11.68 -10.02 -21.63
CA TYR A 48 -12.55 -9.48 -22.68
C TYR A 48 -11.84 -8.50 -23.62
N GLU A 49 -10.93 -7.67 -23.11
CA GLU A 49 -10.13 -6.79 -23.97
C GLU A 49 -9.25 -7.59 -24.93
N GLY A 50 -8.66 -8.70 -24.46
CA GLY A 50 -7.90 -9.62 -25.32
C GLY A 50 -8.73 -10.32 -26.40
N GLN A 51 -10.06 -10.39 -26.22
CA GLN A 51 -11.02 -10.88 -27.22
C GLN A 51 -11.55 -9.77 -28.13
N GLY A 52 -11.09 -8.53 -27.97
CA GLY A 52 -11.62 -7.36 -28.69
C GLY A 52 -12.98 -6.89 -28.17
N LEU A 53 -13.47 -7.39 -27.04
CA LEU A 53 -14.75 -7.01 -26.45
C LEU A 53 -14.57 -5.94 -25.38
N LEU A 54 -15.03 -4.72 -25.68
CA LEU A 54 -15.04 -3.63 -24.71
C LEU A 54 -16.32 -3.64 -23.88
N ARG A 55 -16.24 -4.13 -22.65
CA ARG A 55 -17.36 -4.00 -21.70
C ARG A 55 -17.37 -2.60 -21.11
N THR A 56 -18.41 -1.82 -21.41
CA THR A 56 -18.59 -0.45 -20.87
C THR A 56 -19.45 -0.42 -19.61
N ASN A 57 -20.35 -1.39 -19.46
CA ASN A 57 -21.22 -1.52 -18.28
C ASN A 57 -20.38 -1.72 -17.00
N PRO A 58 -20.50 -0.83 -15.99
CA PRO A 58 -19.75 -0.92 -14.73
C PRO A 58 -19.94 -2.25 -14.00
N VAL A 59 -21.17 -2.79 -13.95
CA VAL A 59 -21.49 -4.07 -13.29
C VAL A 59 -20.78 -5.22 -13.98
N ALA A 60 -20.64 -5.15 -15.31
CA ALA A 60 -19.96 -6.19 -16.05
C ALA A 60 -18.44 -6.17 -15.80
N LYS A 61 -17.85 -5.00 -15.49
CA LYS A 61 -16.41 -4.85 -15.17
C LYS A 61 -16.04 -5.36 -13.79
N THR A 62 -17.00 -5.51 -12.89
CA THR A 62 -16.81 -6.12 -11.56
C THR A 62 -17.00 -7.63 -11.57
N SER A 63 -17.50 -8.22 -12.67
CA SER A 63 -17.60 -9.68 -12.80
C SER A 63 -16.22 -10.33 -12.78
N VAL A 64 -16.16 -11.54 -12.21
CA VAL A 64 -14.97 -12.40 -12.22
C VAL A 64 -14.43 -12.65 -13.64
N ASP A 65 -15.33 -12.69 -14.62
CA ASP A 65 -14.99 -12.93 -16.04
C ASP A 65 -14.23 -11.74 -16.66
N SER A 66 -14.33 -10.55 -16.08
CA SER A 66 -13.64 -9.32 -16.52
C SER A 66 -12.26 -9.15 -15.87
N GLY A 67 -11.70 -10.22 -15.29
CA GLY A 67 -10.36 -10.23 -14.71
C GLY A 67 -9.22 -10.05 -15.74
N LEU A 68 -7.99 -10.03 -15.24
CA LEU A 68 -6.78 -9.92 -16.04
C LEU A 68 -6.60 -11.13 -16.98
N SER A 69 -6.24 -10.85 -18.22
CA SER A 69 -5.76 -11.86 -19.17
C SER A 69 -4.39 -12.41 -18.73
N PRO A 70 -3.92 -13.53 -19.30
CA PRO A 70 -2.54 -13.97 -19.09
C PRO A 70 -1.50 -12.92 -19.47
N ALA A 71 -1.77 -12.11 -20.52
CA ALA A 71 -0.90 -11.00 -20.90
C ALA A 71 -1.00 -9.84 -19.90
N GLY A 72 -2.21 -9.52 -19.42
CA GLY A 72 -2.47 -8.53 -18.38
C GLY A 72 -1.76 -8.84 -17.06
N ARG A 73 -1.72 -10.11 -16.64
CA ARG A 73 -0.95 -10.54 -15.46
C ARG A 73 0.56 -10.26 -15.62
N ARG A 74 1.12 -10.53 -16.80
CA ARG A 74 2.53 -10.21 -17.10
C ARG A 74 2.78 -8.70 -17.12
N GLN A 75 1.82 -7.90 -17.61
CA GLN A 75 1.90 -6.44 -17.56
C GLN A 75 1.91 -5.94 -16.11
N ALA A 76 1.02 -6.45 -15.25
CA ALA A 76 0.98 -6.11 -13.84
C ALA A 76 2.28 -6.49 -13.11
N ALA A 77 2.83 -7.67 -13.38
CA ALA A 77 4.11 -8.09 -12.81
C ALA A 77 5.27 -7.17 -13.22
N ARG A 78 5.33 -6.74 -14.51
CA ARG A 78 6.32 -5.76 -14.96
C ARG A 78 6.15 -4.41 -14.29
N ALA A 79 4.91 -3.93 -14.17
CA ALA A 79 4.62 -2.68 -13.49
C ALA A 79 5.05 -2.74 -12.02
N ALA A 80 4.85 -3.88 -11.34
CA ALA A 80 5.28 -4.08 -9.97
C ALA A 80 6.81 -3.96 -9.80
N LEU A 81 7.58 -4.49 -10.75
CA LEU A 81 9.05 -4.38 -10.74
C LEU A 81 9.50 -2.93 -11.00
N GLU A 82 8.85 -2.21 -11.91
CA GLU A 82 9.21 -0.81 -12.16
C GLU A 82 8.85 0.09 -10.97
N LEU A 83 7.71 -0.14 -10.31
CA LEU A 83 7.37 0.56 -9.07
C LEU A 83 8.42 0.36 -7.99
N ARG A 84 8.94 -0.86 -7.86
CA ARG A 84 10.05 -1.15 -6.95
C ARG A 84 11.31 -0.36 -7.33
N ARG A 85 11.64 -0.30 -8.63
CA ARG A 85 12.79 0.46 -9.14
C ARG A 85 12.67 1.96 -8.90
N LEU A 86 11.46 2.50 -8.92
CA LEU A 86 11.15 3.90 -8.62
C LEU A 86 11.14 4.21 -7.11
N GLY A 87 11.42 3.21 -6.27
CA GLY A 87 11.34 3.34 -4.82
C GLY A 87 9.94 3.75 -4.39
N ALA A 88 8.90 3.17 -5.00
CA ALA A 88 7.53 3.46 -4.62
C ALA A 88 7.33 3.04 -3.16
N CYS A 89 7.24 1.74 -2.88
CA CYS A 89 6.92 1.29 -1.53
C CYS A 89 8.17 1.01 -0.67
N GLU A 90 9.12 1.95 -0.63
CA GLU A 90 10.26 1.91 0.33
C GLU A 90 9.79 2.27 1.76
N ASP A 91 8.82 3.18 1.86
CA ASP A 91 8.11 3.55 3.09
C ASP A 91 6.71 2.89 3.14
N ASP A 92 5.90 3.24 4.16
CA ASP A 92 4.52 2.76 4.30
C ASP A 92 3.66 3.12 3.07
N CYS A 93 3.26 2.09 2.33
CA CYS A 93 2.65 2.19 1.01
C CYS A 93 1.19 1.73 1.04
N TRP A 94 0.28 2.56 0.53
CA TRP A 94 -1.13 2.25 0.44
C TRP A 94 -1.55 2.04 -1.01
N ILE A 95 -2.27 0.95 -1.28
CA ILE A 95 -2.77 0.63 -2.62
C ILE A 95 -4.28 0.82 -2.65
N TRP A 96 -4.71 1.66 -3.59
CA TRP A 96 -6.09 2.03 -3.83
C TRP A 96 -6.51 1.47 -5.20
N PRO A 97 -6.98 0.21 -5.28
CA PRO A 97 -7.52 -0.34 -6.51
C PRO A 97 -8.91 0.23 -6.82
N SER A 98 -9.23 0.39 -8.10
CA SER A 98 -10.60 0.56 -8.56
C SER A 98 -11.44 -0.68 -8.25
N ILE A 99 -12.77 -0.53 -8.19
CA ILE A 99 -13.68 -1.65 -7.90
C ILE A 99 -13.73 -2.74 -8.98
N THR A 100 -13.02 -2.55 -10.09
CA THR A 100 -13.03 -3.50 -11.21
C THR A 100 -12.20 -4.74 -10.90
N GLN A 101 -12.63 -5.90 -11.40
CA GLN A 101 -11.97 -7.17 -11.08
C GLN A 101 -10.48 -7.19 -11.49
N ARG A 102 -10.15 -6.58 -12.63
CA ARG A 102 -8.77 -6.49 -13.12
C ARG A 102 -7.88 -5.59 -12.26
N ALA A 103 -8.42 -4.50 -11.71
CA ALA A 103 -7.65 -3.59 -10.87
C ALA A 103 -7.34 -4.24 -9.52
N TYR A 104 -8.29 -4.99 -8.96
CA TYR A 104 -8.04 -5.84 -7.80
C TYR A 104 -6.91 -6.83 -8.02
N GLN A 105 -6.99 -7.62 -9.08
CA GLN A 105 -5.96 -8.63 -9.37
C GLN A 105 -4.60 -7.99 -9.64
N ALA A 106 -4.57 -6.84 -10.33
CA ALA A 106 -3.32 -6.10 -10.54
C ALA A 106 -2.74 -5.58 -9.21
N ALA A 107 -3.58 -5.03 -8.32
CA ALA A 107 -3.17 -4.55 -7.02
C ALA A 107 -2.64 -5.68 -6.13
N GLU A 108 -3.25 -6.87 -6.15
CA GLU A 108 -2.74 -8.05 -5.43
C GLU A 108 -1.37 -8.49 -5.96
N ILE A 109 -1.18 -8.52 -7.28
CA ILE A 109 0.11 -8.85 -7.90
C ILE A 109 1.18 -7.84 -7.48
N ILE A 110 0.86 -6.54 -7.52
CA ILE A 110 1.78 -5.48 -7.12
C ILE A 110 2.12 -5.56 -5.63
N ALA A 111 1.11 -5.80 -4.78
CA ALA A 111 1.28 -5.94 -3.34
C ALA A 111 2.18 -7.13 -3.01
N ALA A 112 1.94 -8.29 -3.63
CA ALA A 112 2.73 -9.49 -3.43
C ALA A 112 4.20 -9.30 -3.86
N ALA A 113 4.46 -8.61 -4.97
CA ALA A 113 5.81 -8.36 -5.47
C ALA A 113 6.60 -7.33 -4.65
N ASN A 114 5.91 -6.44 -3.93
CA ASN A 114 6.52 -5.38 -3.11
C ASN A 114 6.38 -5.64 -1.60
N SER A 115 5.99 -6.85 -1.19
CA SER A 115 5.83 -7.24 0.22
C SER A 115 4.89 -6.33 1.03
N ILE A 116 3.88 -5.77 0.38
CA ILE A 116 2.90 -4.88 1.02
C ILE A 116 1.85 -5.73 1.73
N ASN A 117 1.55 -5.40 2.98
CA ASN A 117 0.54 -6.11 3.75
C ASN A 117 -0.84 -5.96 3.10
N ARG A 118 -1.63 -7.04 3.10
CA ARG A 118 -2.99 -7.04 2.55
C ARG A 118 -3.94 -6.07 3.28
N ARG A 119 -3.61 -5.66 4.51
CA ARG A 119 -4.35 -4.62 5.24
C ARG A 119 -4.25 -3.23 4.58
N CYS A 120 -3.24 -3.01 3.74
CA CYS A 120 -3.02 -1.75 3.02
C CYS A 120 -3.65 -1.75 1.61
N LEU A 121 -4.41 -2.80 1.26
CA LEU A 121 -5.29 -2.85 0.10
C LEU A 121 -6.67 -2.34 0.51
N SER A 122 -6.91 -1.05 0.28
CA SER A 122 -8.14 -0.40 0.71
C SER A 122 -9.12 -0.29 -0.46
N ILE A 123 -10.26 -0.97 -0.33
CA ILE A 123 -11.39 -0.96 -1.27
C ILE A 123 -12.26 0.25 -0.97
N HIS A 124 -11.99 1.38 -1.59
CA HIS A 124 -12.90 2.52 -1.48
C HIS A 124 -13.48 2.86 -2.85
N ILE A 125 -14.75 2.50 -3.05
CA ILE A 125 -15.68 3.38 -3.78
C ILE A 125 -15.49 4.76 -3.13
N LEU A 126 -15.31 5.83 -3.92
CA LEU A 126 -15.00 7.21 -3.50
C LEU A 126 -15.96 7.80 -2.43
N VAL A 127 -16.01 7.22 -1.24
CA VAL A 127 -16.76 7.62 -0.05
C VAL A 127 -16.05 6.99 1.15
N GLY A 128 -15.40 7.81 1.97
CA GLY A 128 -14.92 7.41 3.30
C GLY A 128 -13.40 7.32 3.40
N TYR A 129 -12.80 8.35 4.00
CA TYR A 129 -11.46 8.29 4.57
C TYR A 129 -11.49 7.32 5.76
N GLU A 130 -10.95 6.12 5.61
CA GLU A 130 -10.65 5.27 6.76
C GLU A 130 -9.36 5.79 7.40
N TYR A 131 -9.51 6.43 8.56
CA TYR A 131 -8.43 6.97 9.37
C TYR A 131 -7.92 5.85 10.28
N ASP A 132 -6.72 5.34 10.00
CA ASP A 132 -5.98 4.50 10.95
C ASP A 132 -5.23 5.42 11.94
N PRO A 133 -5.58 5.40 13.24
CA PRO A 133 -4.97 6.27 14.25
C PRO A 133 -3.50 5.95 14.56
N SER A 134 -2.91 4.91 13.95
CA SER A 134 -1.53 4.49 14.22
C SER A 134 -0.46 5.12 13.32
N VAL A 135 -0.84 5.84 12.25
CA VAL A 135 0.11 6.24 11.19
C VAL A 135 0.37 7.75 11.18
N SER A 136 1.63 8.12 11.39
CA SER A 136 2.13 9.51 11.39
C SER A 136 2.95 9.77 10.11
N ASP A 137 2.39 10.51 9.14
CA ASP A 137 3.06 11.05 7.93
C ASP A 137 3.77 10.07 6.96
N PRO A 138 4.29 10.55 5.82
CA PRO A 138 3.58 10.87 4.58
C PRO A 138 3.19 9.59 3.80
N VAL A 139 1.91 9.41 3.52
CA VAL A 139 1.40 8.18 2.93
C VAL A 139 1.60 8.20 1.42
N LEU A 140 2.48 7.33 0.91
CA LEU A 140 2.49 7.04 -0.51
C LEU A 140 1.18 6.38 -0.91
N ARG A 141 0.47 6.98 -1.88
CA ARG A 141 -0.77 6.41 -2.41
C ARG A 141 -0.55 5.92 -3.84
N LEU A 142 -0.52 4.61 -4.01
CA LEU A 142 -0.56 3.95 -5.32
C LEU A 142 -2.03 3.79 -5.74
N LEU A 143 -2.44 4.46 -6.80
CA LEU A 143 -3.77 4.30 -7.41
C LEU A 143 -3.67 3.30 -8.56
N VAL A 144 -4.41 2.19 -8.46
CA VAL A 144 -4.51 1.18 -9.52
C VAL A 144 -5.89 1.30 -10.17
N THR A 145 -5.94 1.68 -11.45
CA THR A 145 -7.18 1.97 -12.20
C THR A 145 -7.59 0.86 -13.15
#